data_AF-A0A0D8Y2H1-F1
#
_entry.id   AF-A0A0D8Y2H1-F1
#
_cell.length_a   1.000
_cell.length_b   1.000
_cell.length_c   1.000
_cell.angle_alpha   90.00
_cell.angle_beta   90.00
_cell.angle_gamma   90.00
#
_symmetry.space_group_name_H-M   'P 1'
#
loop_
_entity.id
_entity.type
_entity.pdbx_description
1 polymer ?
#
loop_
_entity_poly.entity_id
_entity_poly.type
_entity_poly.pdbx_seq_one_letter_code
_entity_poly.pdbx_strand_id
1 'polypeptide(L)'
;MLSNINRYIRQVKSTHDDDSIDRLNYVTTIYMLLGFALTLFAKNYVGEPMQCWVPNQWTSVWEVFSESYCFVENTYFVPMNDTNLPALSTRESKEMIYYQISLSP
;
A
#
# COMPACT_ATOMS: atom_id res chain seq x y z
N MET A 1 2.96 -4.74 -27.25
CA MET A 1 2.73 -3.90 -26.04
C MET A 1 3.71 -2.71 -25.93
N LEU A 2 5.02 -2.92 -26.10
CA LEU A 2 6.05 -1.87 -25.94
C LEU A 2 5.98 -0.69 -26.94
N SER A 3 5.46 -0.91 -28.16
CA SER A 3 5.28 0.16 -29.17
C SER A 3 4.37 1.30 -28.70
N ASN A 4 3.32 0.96 -27.93
CA ASN A 4 2.36 1.96 -27.43
C ASN A 4 2.99 2.84 -26.35
N ILE A 5 3.86 2.28 -25.49
CA ILE A 5 4.55 3.02 -24.44
C ILE A 5 5.46 4.09 -25.05
N ASN A 6 6.17 3.76 -26.12
CA ASN A 6 7.05 4.71 -26.80
C ASN A 6 6.25 5.89 -27.42
N ARG A 7 5.00 5.66 -27.83
CA ARG A 7 4.09 6.71 -28.30
C ARG A 7 3.64 7.62 -27.15
N TYR A 8 3.28 7.05 -26.00
CA TYR A 8 2.90 7.84 -24.81
C TYR A 8 4.05 8.69 -24.28
N ILE A 9 5.27 8.14 -24.19
CA ILE A 9 6.46 8.89 -23.75
C ILE A 9 6.75 10.07 -24.69
N ARG A 10 6.52 9.91 -25.99
CA ARG A 10 6.66 11.00 -26.97
C ARG A 10 5.59 12.07 -26.81
N GLN A 11 4.37 11.74 -26.38
CA GLN A 11 3.32 12.73 -26.09
C GLN A 11 3.57 13.49 -24.79
N VAL A 12 4.20 12.86 -23.79
CA VAL A 12 4.60 13.51 -22.53
C VAL A 12 5.83 14.42 -22.74
N LYS A 13 6.55 14.28 -23.86
CA LYS A 13 7.69 15.13 -24.20
C LYS A 13 7.19 16.55 -24.48
N SER A 14 7.60 17.48 -23.63
CA SER A 14 7.17 18.88 -23.69
C SER A 14 7.42 19.53 -25.05
N THR A 15 6.41 20.27 -25.51
CA THR A 15 6.52 21.20 -26.63
C THR A 15 7.11 22.52 -26.13
N HIS A 16 7.76 23.27 -27.01
CA HIS A 16 8.65 24.39 -26.66
C HIS A 16 7.96 25.55 -25.90
N ASP A 17 6.62 25.60 -25.85
CA ASP A 17 5.85 26.72 -25.30
C ASP A 17 5.17 26.43 -23.93
N ASP A 18 5.50 25.32 -23.26
CA ASP A 18 4.86 24.98 -21.96
C ASP A 18 5.53 25.70 -20.77
N ASP A 19 4.73 26.46 -20.00
CA ASP A 19 5.15 27.14 -18.77
C ASP A 19 5.69 26.16 -17.71
N SER A 20 6.57 26.66 -16.84
CA SER A 20 7.23 25.84 -15.80
C SER A 20 6.23 25.21 -14.82
N ILE A 21 5.10 25.88 -14.57
CA ILE A 21 4.05 25.45 -13.66
C ILE A 21 3.25 24.29 -14.28
N ASP A 22 3.00 24.34 -15.59
CA ASP A 22 2.30 23.26 -16.30
C ASP A 22 3.17 22.00 -16.30
N ARG A 23 4.47 22.13 -16.59
CA ARG A 23 5.44 21.02 -16.56
C ARG A 23 5.50 20.30 -15.20
N LEU A 24 5.45 21.06 -14.10
CA LEU A 24 5.44 20.48 -12.76
C LEU A 24 4.23 19.57 -12.55
N ASN A 25 3.06 19.97 -13.05
CA ASN A 25 1.83 19.22 -12.84
C ASN A 25 1.78 17.94 -13.70
N TYR A 26 1.95 18.05 -15.03
CA TYR A 26 1.73 16.90 -15.91
C TYR A 26 2.95 15.97 -16.04
N VAL A 27 4.17 16.45 -15.80
CA VAL A 27 5.39 15.63 -15.88
C VAL A 27 5.84 15.20 -14.50
N THR A 28 6.10 16.16 -13.61
CA THR A 28 6.74 15.89 -12.32
C THR A 28 5.83 15.09 -11.40
N THR A 29 4.54 15.44 -11.29
CA THR A 29 3.59 14.68 -10.46
C THR A 29 3.48 13.22 -10.89
N ILE A 30 3.40 12.95 -12.21
CA ILE A 30 3.29 11.59 -12.73
C ILE A 30 4.54 10.78 -12.39
N TYR A 31 5.74 11.33 -12.61
CA TYR A 31 6.98 10.64 -12.25
C TYR A 31 7.12 10.42 -10.73
N MET A 32 6.68 11.38 -9.91
CA MET A 32 6.68 11.23 -8.45
C MET A 32 5.73 10.12 -8.00
N LEU A 33 4.50 10.08 -8.52
CA LEU A 33 3.53 9.03 -8.23
C LEU A 33 4.02 7.66 -8.70
N LEU A 34 4.62 7.57 -9.89
CA LEU A 34 5.23 6.33 -10.38
C LEU A 34 6.40 5.88 -9.49
N GLY A 35 7.22 6.81 -9.02
CA GLY A 35 8.33 6.51 -8.09
C GLY A 35 7.83 5.98 -6.74
N PHE A 36 6.79 6.59 -6.17
CA PHE A 36 6.18 6.09 -4.93
C PHE A 36 5.48 4.76 -5.13
N ALA A 37 4.73 4.59 -6.22
CA ALA A 37 4.08 3.33 -6.55
C ALA A 37 5.11 2.20 -6.67
N LEU A 38 6.21 2.43 -7.41
CA LEU A 38 7.28 1.44 -7.55
C LEU A 38 7.93 1.10 -6.21
N THR A 39 8.13 2.09 -5.35
CA THR A 39 8.70 1.89 -4.01
C THR A 39 7.78 1.05 -3.13
N LEU A 40 6.47 1.33 -3.15
CA LEU A 40 5.45 0.53 -2.46
C LEU A 40 5.40 -0.89 -3.01
N PHE A 41 5.40 -1.07 -4.33
CA PHE A 41 5.44 -2.39 -4.95
C PHE A 41 6.69 -3.18 -4.56
N ALA A 42 7.86 -2.54 -4.59
CA ALA A 42 9.11 -3.17 -4.17
C ALA A 42 9.07 -3.63 -2.70
N LYS A 43 8.53 -2.79 -1.81
CA LYS A 43 8.34 -3.11 -0.39
C LYS A 43 7.41 -4.31 -0.18
N ASN A 44 6.29 -4.36 -0.90
CA ASN A 44 5.29 -5.42 -0.76
C ASN A 44 5.67 -6.74 -1.47
N TYR A 45 6.52 -6.69 -2.50
CA TYR A 45 6.89 -7.88 -3.29
C TYR A 45 8.19 -8.53 -2.82
N VAL A 46 9.16 -7.74 -2.35
CA VAL A 46 10.49 -8.22 -1.93
C VAL A 46 10.61 -8.30 -0.41
N GLY A 47 9.79 -7.54 0.33
CA GLY A 47 9.78 -7.52 1.78
C GLY A 47 8.51 -8.11 2.39
N GLU A 48 8.52 -8.22 3.72
CA GLU A 48 7.34 -8.55 4.52
C GLU A 48 6.44 -7.31 4.63
N PRO A 49 5.16 -7.39 4.23
CA PRO A 49 4.27 -6.22 4.23
C PRO A 49 3.99 -5.69 5.64
N MET A 50 4.09 -6.55 6.65
CA MET A 50 3.97 -6.20 8.07
C MET A 50 4.51 -7.31 8.98
N GLN A 51 5.03 -6.92 10.14
CA GLN A 51 5.48 -7.83 11.20
C GLN A 51 4.40 -7.92 12.28
N CYS A 52 4.08 -9.13 12.73
CA CYS A 52 3.18 -9.32 13.87
C CYS A 52 3.94 -9.85 15.09
N TRP A 53 3.44 -9.52 16.29
CA TRP A 53 3.99 -10.06 17.53
C TRP A 53 3.46 -11.47 17.75
N VAL A 54 4.26 -12.47 17.39
CA VAL A 54 3.92 -13.89 17.56
C VAL A 54 4.53 -14.49 18.83
N PRO A 55 3.93 -15.54 19.39
CA PRO A 55 4.52 -16.27 20.50
C PRO A 55 5.83 -16.98 20.11
N ASN A 56 6.81 -17.02 21.02
CA ASN A 56 8.13 -17.62 20.76
C ASN A 56 8.10 -19.15 20.55
N GLN A 57 7.00 -19.84 20.89
CA GLN A 57 6.86 -21.27 20.64
C GLN A 57 6.51 -21.61 19.17
N TRP A 58 6.21 -20.62 18.34
CA TRP A 58 5.86 -20.85 16.93
C TRP A 58 7.12 -21.04 16.08
N THR A 59 7.01 -21.89 15.06
CA THR A 59 8.09 -22.02 14.06
C THR A 59 8.00 -20.86 13.06
N SER A 60 9.10 -20.56 12.36
CA SER A 60 9.16 -19.48 11.37
C SER A 60 8.08 -19.59 10.26
N VAL A 61 7.60 -20.81 9.95
CA VAL A 61 6.51 -21.00 8.98
C VAL A 61 5.18 -20.43 9.50
N TRP A 62 4.90 -20.61 10.79
CA TRP A 62 3.69 -20.07 11.41
C TRP A 62 3.74 -18.55 11.55
N GLU A 63 4.93 -17.98 11.74
CA GLU A 63 5.15 -16.53 11.75
C GLU A 63 4.72 -15.92 10.40
N VAL A 64 5.31 -16.38 9.29
CA VAL A 64 4.97 -15.91 7.93
C VAL A 64 3.48 -16.14 7.59
N PHE A 65 2.91 -17.26 8.04
CA PHE A 65 1.48 -17.54 7.86
C PHE A 65 0.61 -16.53 8.61
N SER A 66 0.93 -16.26 9.88
CA SER A 66 0.17 -15.33 10.71
C SER A 66 0.28 -13.89 10.22
N GLU A 67 1.44 -13.49 9.68
CA GLU A 67 1.63 -12.20 9.04
C GLU A 67 0.79 -12.08 7.78
N SER A 68 0.80 -13.11 6.92
CA SER A 68 -0.04 -13.11 5.72
C SER A 68 -1.53 -13.04 6.08
N TYR A 69 -1.95 -13.77 7.12
CA TYR A 69 -3.33 -13.78 7.58
C TYR A 69 -3.78 -12.40 8.08
N CYS A 70 -2.99 -11.79 8.98
CA CYS A 70 -3.32 -10.48 9.53
C CYS A 70 -3.24 -9.35 8.48
N PHE A 71 -2.57 -9.56 7.34
CA PHE A 71 -2.47 -8.57 6.26
C PHE A 71 -3.69 -8.61 5.36
N VAL A 72 -4.23 -9.80 5.14
CA VAL A 72 -5.44 -10.02 4.35
C VAL A 72 -6.68 -9.70 5.15
N GLU A 73 -6.72 -10.01 6.44
CA GLU A 73 -7.84 -9.70 7.31
C GLU A 73 -7.80 -8.26 7.84
N ASN A 74 -8.96 -7.66 8.11
CA ASN A 74 -9.03 -6.32 8.67
C ASN A 74 -8.49 -6.30 10.11
N THR A 75 -7.73 -5.26 10.45
CA THR A 75 -7.19 -5.05 11.80
C THR A 75 -7.89 -3.88 12.49
N TYR A 76 -7.92 -3.87 13.82
CA TYR A 76 -8.54 -2.81 14.61
C TYR A 76 -7.56 -2.30 15.68
N PHE A 77 -7.67 -1.01 16.00
CA PHE A 77 -6.85 -0.40 17.04
C PHE A 77 -7.48 -0.54 18.43
N VAL A 78 -6.68 -0.94 19.41
CA VAL A 78 -7.08 -1.00 20.82
C VAL A 78 -6.15 -0.09 21.64
N PRO A 79 -6.68 0.85 22.45
CA PRO A 79 -5.85 1.66 23.32
C PRO A 79 -5.19 0.79 24.39
N MET A 80 -3.89 0.97 24.63
CA MET A 80 -3.11 0.16 25.58
C MET A 80 -3.55 0.30 27.05
N ASN A 81 -4.42 1.26 27.37
CA ASN A 81 -4.92 1.49 28.73
C ASN A 81 -6.12 0.60 29.09
N ASP A 82 -6.79 0.00 28.10
CA ASP A 82 -7.90 -0.93 28.34
C ASP A 82 -7.36 -2.35 28.54
N THR A 83 -7.71 -2.98 29.66
CA THR A 83 -7.31 -4.35 29.99
C THR A 83 -8.20 -5.42 29.35
N ASN A 84 -9.36 -5.02 28.82
CA ASN A 84 -10.33 -5.94 28.22
C ASN A 84 -10.41 -5.70 26.71
N LEU A 85 -10.41 -6.78 25.93
CA LEU A 85 -10.68 -6.66 24.51
C LEU A 85 -12.15 -6.21 24.31
N PRO A 86 -12.42 -5.27 23.39
CA PRO A 86 -13.78 -4.79 23.13
C PRO A 86 -14.70 -5.92 22.63
N ALA A 87 -16.01 -5.75 22.76
CA ALA A 87 -17.01 -6.68 22.22
C ALA A 87 -16.90 -6.79 20.68
N LEU A 88 -17.35 -7.92 20.12
CA LEU A 88 -17.18 -8.23 18.69
C LEU A 88 -17.75 -7.14 17.76
N SER A 89 -18.96 -6.65 18.05
CA SER A 89 -19.62 -5.58 17.30
C SER A 89 -18.85 -4.24 17.32
N THR A 90 -18.16 -3.97 18.43
CA THR A 90 -17.31 -2.77 18.57
C THR A 90 -15.99 -2.92 17.83
N ARG A 91 -15.54 -4.15 17.52
CA ARG A 91 -14.33 -4.40 16.72
C ARG A 91 -14.59 -4.15 15.25
N GLU A 92 -15.68 -4.72 14.71
CA GLU A 92 -16.08 -4.54 13.31
C GLU A 92 -16.23 -3.06 12.94
N SER A 93 -16.82 -2.26 13.84
CA SER A 93 -16.97 -0.81 13.63
C SER A 93 -15.67 -0.01 13.73
N LYS A 94 -14.58 -0.61 14.23
CA LYS A 94 -13.26 0.02 14.41
C LYS A 94 -12.19 -0.60 13.50
N GLU A 95 -12.58 -1.41 12.52
CA GLU A 95 -11.68 -2.00 11.54
C GLU A 95 -11.05 -0.93 10.63
N MET A 96 -9.80 -1.15 10.29
CA MET A 96 -9.00 -0.27 9.43
C MET A 96 -8.74 -0.98 8.10
N ILE A 97 -9.30 -0.45 7.00
CA ILE A 97 -9.28 -1.06 5.66
C ILE A 97 -8.44 -0.21 4.69
N TYR A 98 -7.13 -0.10 4.91
CA TYR A 98 -6.27 0.78 4.10
C TYR A 98 -5.23 0.05 3.24
N TYR A 99 -4.96 -1.23 3.53
CA TYR A 99 -4.01 -2.04 2.76
C TYR A 99 -4.66 -2.78 1.59
N GLN A 100 -5.93 -3.12 1.73
CA GLN A 100 -6.74 -3.61 0.63
C GLN A 100 -7.08 -2.40 -0.24
N ILE A 101 -6.42 -2.27 -1.40
CA ILE A 101 -6.92 -1.38 -2.45
C ILE A 101 -8.37 -1.78 -2.64
N SER A 102 -9.28 -0.88 -2.30
CA SER A 102 -10.71 -1.04 -2.44
C SER A 102 -11.05 -1.22 -3.91
N LEU A 103 -10.84 -2.43 -4.43
CA LEU A 103 -11.67 -3.06 -5.43
C LEU A 103 -12.99 -3.37 -4.72
N SER A 104 -13.77 -2.30 -4.48
CA SER A 104 -15.21 -2.52 -4.50
C SER A 104 -15.54 -3.03 -5.90
N PRO A 105 -16.24 -4.17 -6.03
CA PRO A 105 -16.88 -4.52 -7.29
C PRO A 105 -17.85 -3.42 -7.73
#